data_AF-A0A914YMY7-F1
#
_entry.id   AF-A0A914YMY7-F1
#
_cell.length_a   1.000
_cell.length_b   1.000
_cell.length_c   1.000
_cell.angle_alpha   90.00
_cell.angle_beta   90.00
_cell.angle_gamma   90.00
#
_symmetry.space_group_name_H-M   'P 1'
#
loop_
_entity.id
_entity.type
_entity.pdbx_description
1 polymer ?
#
loop_
_entity_poly.entity_id
_entity_poly.type
_entity_poly.pdbx_seq_one_letter_code
_entity_poly.pdbx_strand_id
1 'polypeptide(L)'
;MDAGAFPGDFGRMVQATNSLVESHVQVELLMAEVMQRYAIGDLSRDLPDYPGEKGTLTRTLAAVKQSLMAINAQIDELARAARAGDFSMRGDAAAFQYQFKAMVEHLNGMMASSQASIADVSDVLRAISHGDLTARMDGEYDGVFARMRDDANTTTAQLTGIVRGIQVAADSINNAAQELAAGNNDLSRRTEQQAANLEEAAASMEELTSTVRQNAELARQADSEAHAAGAAVRETEQAMAQMASVMGEIDQSPTSWR
;
A
#
# COMPACT_ATOMS: atom_id res chain seq x y z
N MET A 1 -11.34 85.47 -24.60
CA MET A 1 -11.57 86.94 -24.72
C MET A 1 -12.35 87.21 -26.00
N ASP A 2 -13.19 88.24 -26.07
CA ASP A 2 -13.88 88.59 -27.32
C ASP A 2 -12.88 89.24 -28.30
N ALA A 3 -12.65 88.58 -29.44
CA ALA A 3 -11.77 89.10 -30.48
C ALA A 3 -12.38 90.27 -31.26
N GLY A 4 -13.72 90.36 -31.32
CA GLY A 4 -14.43 91.43 -32.02
C GLY A 4 -14.31 92.79 -31.33
N ALA A 5 -13.97 92.80 -30.04
CA ALA A 5 -13.70 94.00 -29.25
C ALA A 5 -12.35 94.66 -29.58
N PHE A 6 -11.48 94.01 -30.36
CA PHE A 6 -10.14 94.50 -30.70
C PHE A 6 -9.95 94.55 -32.23
N PRO A 7 -9.90 95.74 -32.85
CA PRO A 7 -9.67 95.85 -34.28
C PRO A 7 -8.20 95.53 -34.66
N GLY A 8 -8.01 95.04 -35.88
CA GLY A 8 -6.68 94.84 -36.48
C GLY A 8 -5.84 93.76 -35.79
N ASP A 9 -4.56 94.05 -35.57
CA ASP A 9 -3.56 93.07 -35.09
C ASP A 9 -3.85 92.55 -33.68
N PHE A 10 -4.44 93.38 -32.82
CA PHE A 10 -4.84 92.97 -31.47
C PHE A 10 -5.96 91.92 -31.51
N GLY A 11 -6.93 92.04 -32.42
CA GLY A 11 -7.96 91.02 -32.63
C GLY A 11 -7.38 89.69 -33.08
N ARG A 12 -6.36 89.72 -33.97
CA ARG A 12 -5.63 88.53 -34.41
C ARG A 12 -4.85 87.87 -33.26
N MET A 13 -4.19 88.66 -32.42
CA MET A 13 -3.50 88.15 -31.23
C MET A 13 -4.47 87.49 -30.23
N VAL A 14 -5.65 88.08 -30.03
CA VAL A 14 -6.69 87.52 -29.16
C VAL A 14 -7.21 86.19 -29.71
N GLN A 15 -7.48 86.10 -31.02
CA GLN A 15 -7.87 84.83 -31.65
C GLN A 15 -6.79 83.76 -31.50
N ALA A 16 -5.54 84.09 -31.81
CA ALA A 16 -4.42 83.16 -31.68
C ALA A 16 -4.25 82.66 -30.24
N THR A 17 -4.40 83.56 -29.25
CA THR A 17 -4.32 83.21 -27.83
C THR A 17 -5.49 82.33 -27.40
N ASN A 18 -6.72 82.67 -27.81
CA ASN A 18 -7.90 81.85 -27.52
C ASN A 18 -7.76 80.44 -28.09
N SER A 19 -7.33 80.29 -29.35
CA SER A 19 -7.12 78.98 -29.98
C SER A 19 -6.02 78.17 -29.29
N LEU A 20 -4.96 78.82 -28.82
CA LEU A 20 -3.88 78.15 -28.07
C LEU A 20 -4.39 77.61 -26.72
N VAL A 21 -5.17 78.42 -25.99
CA VAL A 21 -5.79 78.02 -24.71
C VAL A 21 -6.79 76.90 -24.93
N GLU A 22 -7.68 77.01 -25.91
CA GLU A 22 -8.67 75.97 -26.24
C GLU A 22 -7.98 74.64 -26.58
N SER A 23 -6.93 74.70 -27.39
CA SER A 23 -6.11 73.52 -27.71
C SER A 23 -5.40 72.94 -26.48
N HIS A 24 -5.08 73.73 -25.46
CA HIS A 24 -4.47 73.23 -24.21
C HIS A 24 -5.52 72.52 -23.35
N VAL A 25 -6.65 73.17 -23.12
CA VAL A 25 -7.79 72.61 -22.35
C VAL A 25 -8.25 71.29 -22.94
N GLN A 26 -8.31 71.17 -24.28
CA GLN A 26 -8.71 69.93 -24.93
C GLN A 26 -7.77 68.75 -24.62
N VAL A 27 -6.45 69.00 -24.56
CA VAL A 27 -5.46 67.96 -24.23
C VAL A 27 -5.57 67.56 -22.76
N GLU A 28 -5.79 68.51 -21.85
CA GLU A 28 -5.99 68.20 -20.42
C GLU A 28 -7.26 67.35 -20.19
N LEU A 29 -8.37 67.70 -20.85
CA LEU A 29 -9.61 66.92 -20.77
C LEU A 29 -9.44 65.51 -21.35
N LEU A 30 -8.71 65.37 -22.47
CA LEU A 30 -8.38 64.07 -23.05
C LEU A 30 -7.51 63.24 -22.11
N MET A 31 -6.49 63.84 -21.50
CA MET A 31 -5.63 63.17 -20.53
C MET A 31 -6.42 62.72 -19.31
N ALA A 32 -7.32 63.56 -18.79
CA ALA A 32 -8.21 63.20 -17.69
C ALA A 32 -9.11 62.01 -18.05
N GLU A 33 -9.70 61.99 -19.25
CA GLU A 33 -10.51 60.87 -19.75
C GLU A 33 -9.68 59.57 -19.83
N VAL A 34 -8.47 59.64 -20.38
CA VAL A 34 -7.58 58.48 -20.52
C VAL A 34 -7.10 57.98 -19.17
N MET A 35 -6.74 58.87 -18.24
CA MET A 35 -6.35 58.50 -16.88
C MET A 35 -7.51 57.82 -16.13
N GLN A 36 -8.75 58.28 -16.30
CA GLN A 36 -9.93 57.62 -15.72
C GLN A 36 -10.10 56.19 -16.22
N ARG A 37 -9.86 55.95 -17.52
CA ARG A 37 -9.88 54.60 -18.10
C ARG A 37 -8.74 53.73 -17.57
N TYR A 38 -7.52 54.26 -17.51
CA TYR A 38 -6.37 53.53 -16.99
C TYR A 38 -6.55 53.16 -15.51
N ALA A 39 -7.17 54.03 -14.72
CA ALA A 39 -7.46 53.78 -13.31
C ALA A 39 -8.39 52.57 -13.07
N ILE A 40 -9.22 52.20 -14.05
CA ILE A 40 -10.08 51.01 -14.00
C ILE A 40 -9.52 49.83 -14.82
N GLY A 41 -8.29 49.94 -15.32
CA GLY A 41 -7.61 48.90 -16.10
C GLY A 41 -7.95 48.87 -17.61
N ASP A 42 -8.74 49.82 -18.12
CA ASP A 42 -8.96 49.96 -19.56
C ASP A 42 -7.78 50.68 -20.23
N LEU A 43 -6.78 49.90 -20.65
CA LEU A 43 -5.59 50.40 -21.35
C LEU A 43 -5.77 50.42 -22.88
N SER A 44 -6.99 50.26 -23.40
CA SER A 44 -7.23 50.12 -24.85
C SER A 44 -6.96 51.40 -25.64
N ARG A 45 -7.10 52.58 -25.02
CA ARG A 45 -6.96 53.87 -25.70
C ARG A 45 -5.51 54.36 -25.73
N ASP A 46 -5.05 54.75 -26.91
CA ASP A 46 -3.77 55.42 -27.13
C ASP A 46 -3.93 56.94 -27.09
N LEU A 47 -2.86 57.62 -26.68
CA LEU A 47 -2.77 59.08 -26.72
C LEU A 47 -2.14 59.53 -28.04
N PRO A 48 -2.66 60.60 -28.67
CA PRO A 48 -2.00 61.23 -29.80
C PRO A 48 -0.61 61.76 -29.40
N ASP A 49 0.34 61.69 -30.33
CA ASP A 49 1.63 62.35 -30.17
C ASP A 49 1.51 63.83 -30.54
N TYR A 50 1.86 64.70 -29.61
CA TYR A 50 1.84 66.14 -29.81
C TYR A 50 3.27 66.71 -29.83
N PRO A 51 3.53 67.79 -30.57
CA PRO A 51 4.81 68.48 -30.50
C PRO A 51 4.95 69.29 -29.20
N GLY A 52 6.18 69.62 -28.82
CA GLY A 52 6.49 70.49 -27.68
C GLY A 52 6.10 69.91 -26.32
N GLU A 53 5.75 70.78 -25.37
CA GLU A 53 5.43 70.41 -23.99
C GLU A 53 4.22 69.47 -23.86
N LYS A 54 3.19 69.66 -24.71
CA LYS A 54 2.03 68.76 -24.79
C LYS A 54 2.44 67.32 -25.09
N GLY A 55 3.45 67.16 -25.95
CA GLY A 55 4.04 65.85 -26.24
C GLY A 55 4.74 65.21 -25.07
N THR A 56 5.40 66.00 -24.22
CA THR A 56 6.09 65.47 -23.03
C THR A 56 5.09 64.84 -22.07
N LEU A 57 3.94 65.48 -21.87
CA LEU A 57 2.86 64.95 -21.04
C LEU A 57 2.25 63.67 -21.63
N THR A 58 1.91 63.66 -22.93
CA THR A 58 1.33 62.46 -23.56
C THR A 58 2.30 61.30 -23.64
N ARG A 59 3.60 61.54 -23.89
CA ARG A 59 4.65 60.51 -23.84
C ARG A 59 4.85 59.95 -22.43
N THR A 60 4.77 60.80 -21.39
CA THR A 60 4.86 60.34 -19.99
C THR A 60 3.69 59.41 -19.66
N LEU A 61 2.46 59.78 -20.03
CA LEU A 61 1.28 58.95 -19.79
C LEU A 61 1.28 57.68 -20.65
N ALA A 62 1.82 57.73 -21.87
CA ALA A 62 2.05 56.54 -22.71
C ALA A 62 3.07 55.58 -22.07
N ALA A 63 4.15 56.08 -21.46
CA ALA A 63 5.10 55.27 -20.71
C ALA A 63 4.44 54.60 -19.50
N VAL A 64 3.57 55.31 -18.76
CA VAL A 64 2.75 54.72 -17.68
C VAL A 64 1.88 53.59 -18.21
N LYS A 65 1.19 53.78 -19.35
CA LYS A 65 0.41 52.70 -19.99
C LYS A 65 1.30 51.50 -20.31
N GLN A 66 2.46 51.71 -20.91
CA GLN A 66 3.38 50.62 -21.25
C GLN A 66 3.84 49.84 -20.02
N SER A 67 4.17 50.52 -18.92
CA SER A 67 4.52 49.87 -17.66
C SER A 67 3.35 49.06 -17.08
N LEU A 68 2.13 49.60 -17.12
CA LEU A 68 0.91 48.89 -16.68
C LEU A 68 0.60 47.66 -17.55
N MET A 69 0.77 47.78 -18.87
CA MET A 69 0.60 46.64 -19.78
C MET A 69 1.65 45.56 -19.54
N ALA A 70 2.91 45.94 -19.34
CA ALA A 70 4.01 45.00 -19.10
C ALA A 70 3.81 44.20 -17.80
N ILE A 71 3.41 44.85 -16.70
CA ILE A 71 3.14 44.15 -15.45
C ILE A 71 1.90 43.25 -15.54
N ASN A 72 0.84 43.70 -16.22
CA ASN A 72 -0.35 42.86 -16.45
C ASN A 72 -0.02 41.62 -17.28
N ALA A 73 0.84 41.75 -18.30
CA ALA A 73 1.29 40.62 -19.10
C ALA A 73 2.09 39.60 -18.27
N GLN A 74 3.01 40.07 -17.43
CA GLN A 74 3.78 39.22 -16.50
C GLN A 74 2.87 38.46 -15.51
N ILE A 75 1.89 39.15 -14.92
CA ILE A 75 0.93 38.53 -14.01
C ILE A 75 0.12 37.44 -14.74
N ASP A 76 -0.38 37.74 -15.93
CA ASP A 76 -1.19 36.81 -16.72
C ASP A 76 -0.39 35.58 -17.18
N GLU A 77 0.89 35.77 -17.54
CA GLU A 77 1.79 34.68 -17.90
C GLU A 77 2.01 33.71 -16.72
N LEU A 78 2.36 34.23 -15.54
CA LEU A 78 2.53 33.41 -14.34
C LEU A 78 1.22 32.74 -13.91
N ALA A 79 0.09 33.44 -14.01
CA ALA A 79 -1.22 32.87 -13.72
C ALA A 79 -1.60 31.73 -14.69
N ARG A 80 -1.25 31.86 -15.98
CA ARG A 80 -1.43 30.79 -16.97
C ARG A 80 -0.55 29.59 -16.66
N ALA A 81 0.71 29.81 -16.30
CA ALA A 81 1.64 28.74 -15.91
C ALA A 81 1.13 27.96 -14.68
N ALA A 82 0.75 28.68 -13.61
CA ALA A 82 0.20 28.09 -12.40
C ALA A 82 -1.07 27.28 -12.67
N ARG A 83 -1.98 27.78 -13.52
CA ARG A 83 -3.19 27.04 -13.93
C ARG A 83 -2.88 25.77 -14.73
N ALA A 84 -1.77 25.75 -15.46
CA ALA A 84 -1.28 24.57 -16.17
C ALA A 84 -0.49 23.62 -15.24
N GLY A 85 -0.31 23.96 -13.96
CA GLY A 85 0.50 23.20 -13.02
C GLY A 85 2.00 23.46 -13.12
N ASP A 86 2.43 24.41 -13.95
CA ASP A 86 3.83 24.80 -14.06
C ASP A 86 4.16 25.91 -13.06
N PHE A 87 4.62 25.49 -11.88
CA PHE A 87 5.10 26.39 -10.84
C PHE A 87 6.60 26.70 -10.96
N SER A 88 7.28 26.27 -12.04
CA SER A 88 8.72 26.53 -12.23
C SER A 88 8.99 27.89 -12.88
N MET A 89 8.01 28.44 -13.59
CA MET A 89 8.12 29.75 -14.24
C MET A 89 8.32 30.89 -13.24
N ARG A 90 9.11 31.88 -13.64
CA ARG A 90 9.40 33.10 -12.85
C ARG A 90 9.25 34.34 -13.72
N GLY A 91 8.67 35.37 -13.13
CA GLY A 91 8.58 36.69 -13.72
C GLY A 91 9.92 37.44 -13.61
N ASP A 92 10.15 38.37 -14.52
CA ASP A 92 11.35 39.20 -14.56
C ASP A 92 11.16 40.42 -13.65
N ALA A 93 11.46 40.25 -12.37
CA ALA A 93 11.38 41.33 -11.39
C ALA A 93 12.37 42.48 -11.69
N ALA A 94 13.47 42.22 -12.40
CA ALA A 94 14.48 43.23 -12.72
C ALA A 94 14.01 44.22 -13.79
N ALA A 95 13.02 43.84 -14.60
CA ALA A 95 12.37 44.73 -15.56
C ALA A 95 11.50 45.84 -14.90
N PHE A 96 11.25 45.73 -13.59
CA PHE A 96 10.37 46.64 -12.85
C PHE A 96 11.09 47.34 -11.69
N GLN A 97 10.45 48.38 -11.15
CA GLN A 97 10.95 49.12 -9.98
C GLN A 97 9.86 49.26 -8.92
N TYR A 98 10.30 49.50 -7.67
CA TYR A 98 9.43 49.77 -6.52
C TYR A 98 8.29 48.73 -6.37
N GLN A 99 7.03 49.17 -6.36
CA GLN A 99 5.88 48.31 -6.08
C GLN A 99 5.66 47.23 -7.15
N PHE A 100 5.93 47.51 -8.43
CA PHE A 100 5.80 46.49 -9.48
C PHE A 100 6.88 45.42 -9.35
N LYS A 101 8.10 45.81 -8.99
CA LYS A 101 9.17 44.85 -8.67
C LYS A 101 8.78 43.96 -7.48
N ALA A 102 8.37 44.56 -6.37
CA ALA A 102 7.95 43.84 -5.18
C ALA A 102 6.79 42.87 -5.47
N MET A 103 5.84 43.26 -6.32
CA MET A 103 4.74 42.39 -6.74
C MET A 103 5.22 41.17 -7.52
N VAL A 104 6.12 41.34 -8.49
CA VAL A 104 6.70 40.20 -9.23
C VAL A 104 7.53 39.31 -8.31
N GLU A 105 8.30 39.88 -7.37
CA GLU A 105 9.06 39.13 -6.37
C GLU A 105 8.13 38.30 -5.46
N HIS A 106 7.01 38.87 -5.00
CA HIS A 106 6.02 38.12 -4.22
C HIS A 106 5.37 36.99 -5.03
N LEU A 107 5.00 37.23 -6.30
CA LEU A 107 4.47 36.19 -7.18
C LEU A 107 5.49 35.07 -7.38
N ASN A 108 6.76 35.41 -7.61
CA ASN A 108 7.86 34.45 -7.71
C ASN A 108 8.03 33.64 -6.42
N GLY A 109 7.91 34.27 -5.25
CA GLY A 109 7.94 33.59 -3.96
C GLY A 109 6.80 32.59 -3.79
N MET A 110 5.57 32.96 -4.15
CA MET A 110 4.42 32.06 -4.12
C MET A 110 4.59 30.87 -5.07
N MET A 111 5.09 31.11 -6.28
CA MET A 111 5.38 30.06 -7.26
C MET A 111 6.45 29.10 -6.73
N ALA A 112 7.54 29.63 -6.14
CA ALA A 112 8.61 28.83 -5.56
C ALA A 112 8.17 27.98 -4.37
N SER A 113 7.41 28.56 -3.44
CA SER A 113 6.86 27.82 -2.29
C SER A 113 5.92 26.70 -2.74
N SER A 114 5.02 27.00 -3.69
CA SER A 114 4.10 26.00 -4.24
C SER A 114 4.85 24.88 -4.97
N GLN A 115 5.86 25.23 -5.77
CA GLN A 115 6.70 24.26 -6.48
C GLN A 115 7.41 23.31 -5.51
N ALA A 116 8.04 23.84 -4.46
CA ALA A 116 8.76 23.04 -3.48
C ALA A 116 7.81 22.06 -2.76
N SER A 117 6.70 22.56 -2.20
CA SER A 117 5.76 21.70 -1.47
C SER A 117 5.11 20.63 -2.34
N ILE A 118 4.77 20.94 -3.59
CA ILE A 118 4.21 19.95 -4.53
C ILE A 118 5.26 18.91 -4.92
N ALA A 119 6.51 19.32 -5.12
CA ALA A 119 7.62 18.41 -5.44
C ALA A 119 7.86 17.41 -4.29
N ASP A 120 7.90 17.87 -3.04
CA ASP A 120 8.14 17.02 -1.88
C ASP A 120 7.04 15.95 -1.73
N VAL A 121 5.77 16.33 -1.90
CA VAL A 121 4.65 15.36 -1.89
C VAL A 121 4.79 14.36 -3.04
N SER A 122 5.14 14.84 -4.24
CA SER A 122 5.35 13.98 -5.41
C SER A 122 6.48 12.97 -5.18
N ASP A 123 7.55 13.36 -4.50
CA ASP A 123 8.67 12.48 -4.18
C ASP A 123 8.26 11.38 -3.18
N VAL A 124 7.49 11.72 -2.15
CA VAL A 124 6.92 10.72 -1.24
C VAL A 124 6.00 9.75 -1.97
N LEU A 125 5.08 10.25 -2.82
CA LEU A 125 4.18 9.39 -3.59
C LEU A 125 4.95 8.47 -4.55
N ARG A 126 6.03 8.98 -5.16
CA ARG A 126 6.91 8.19 -6.01
C ARG A 126 7.65 7.12 -5.21
N ALA A 127 8.14 7.41 -4.01
CA ALA A 127 8.76 6.41 -3.15
C ALA A 127 7.77 5.29 -2.81
N ILE A 128 6.55 5.65 -2.39
CA ILE A 128 5.47 4.71 -2.11
C ILE A 128 5.17 3.83 -3.34
N SER A 129 5.11 4.41 -4.55
CA SER A 129 4.84 3.64 -5.77
C SER A 129 5.93 2.62 -6.10
N HIS A 130 7.16 2.83 -5.60
CA HIS A 130 8.28 1.89 -5.73
C HIS A 130 8.40 0.95 -4.51
N GLY A 131 7.45 1.01 -3.57
CA GLY A 131 7.44 0.19 -2.36
C GLY A 131 8.33 0.71 -1.23
N ASP A 132 8.92 1.89 -1.38
CA ASP A 132 9.66 2.55 -0.30
C ASP A 132 8.69 3.29 0.62
N LEU A 133 8.43 2.69 1.78
CA LEU A 133 7.58 3.26 2.84
C LEU A 133 8.39 4.00 3.92
N THR A 134 9.68 4.26 3.67
CA THR A 134 10.55 5.00 4.59
C THR A 134 10.57 6.50 4.28
N ALA A 135 10.25 6.89 3.05
CA ALA A 135 10.19 8.29 2.64
C ALA A 135 9.21 9.11 3.48
N ARG A 136 9.62 10.33 3.84
CA ARG A 136 8.82 11.29 4.59
C ARG A 136 8.94 12.65 3.94
N MET A 137 7.90 13.45 4.09
CA MET A 137 7.95 14.87 3.79
C MET A 137 8.43 15.59 5.06
N ASP A 138 9.65 16.11 5.01
CA ASP A 138 10.32 16.77 6.14
C ASP A 138 10.45 18.26 5.85
N GLY A 139 10.19 19.10 6.86
CA GLY A 139 10.28 20.55 6.73
C GLY A 139 9.19 21.30 7.48
N GLU A 140 9.39 22.62 7.55
CA GLU A 140 8.40 23.56 8.07
C GLU A 140 7.50 24.01 6.91
N TYR A 141 6.21 23.70 7.04
CA TYR A 141 5.19 24.11 6.10
C TYR A 141 4.05 24.73 6.89
N ASP A 142 3.29 25.60 6.24
CA ASP A 142 2.14 26.27 6.82
C ASP A 142 0.84 25.89 6.09
N GLY A 143 -0.28 26.04 6.79
CA GLY A 143 -1.62 25.95 6.22
C GLY A 143 -1.90 24.63 5.49
N VAL A 144 -2.21 24.70 4.20
CA VAL A 144 -2.54 23.52 3.39
C VAL A 144 -1.34 22.61 3.15
N PHE A 145 -0.13 23.17 3.01
CA PHE A 145 1.06 22.38 2.77
C PHE A 145 1.48 21.58 4.01
N ALA A 146 1.27 22.14 5.21
CA ALA A 146 1.43 21.41 6.47
C ALA A 146 0.51 20.20 6.56
N ARG A 147 -0.77 20.37 6.19
CA ARG A 147 -1.73 19.26 6.16
C ARG A 147 -1.35 18.20 5.13
N MET A 148 -0.90 18.60 3.94
CA MET A 148 -0.42 17.65 2.92
C MET A 148 0.75 16.82 3.42
N ARG A 149 1.72 17.44 4.12
CA ARG A 149 2.82 16.73 4.79
C ARG A 149 2.30 15.70 5.78
N ASP A 150 1.41 16.12 6.68
CA ASP A 150 0.89 15.27 7.75
C ASP A 150 0.09 14.08 7.17
N ASP A 151 -0.70 14.32 6.13
CA ASP A 151 -1.50 13.30 5.43
C ASP A 151 -0.60 12.31 4.68
N ALA A 152 0.43 12.79 3.97
CA ALA A 152 1.39 11.94 3.26
C ALA A 152 2.20 11.06 4.25
N ASN A 153 2.68 11.65 5.34
CA ASN A 153 3.41 10.93 6.38
C ASN A 153 2.52 9.90 7.09
N THR A 154 1.26 10.25 7.39
CA THR A 154 0.28 9.33 7.99
C THR A 154 -0.03 8.17 7.06
N THR A 155 -0.25 8.44 5.77
CA THR A 155 -0.49 7.40 4.76
C THR A 155 0.68 6.41 4.72
N THR A 156 1.91 6.93 4.70
CA THR A 156 3.11 6.08 4.67
C THR A 156 3.28 5.27 5.95
N ALA A 157 2.96 5.85 7.12
CA ALA A 157 2.96 5.14 8.39
C ALA A 157 1.91 4.02 8.45
N GLN A 158 0.70 4.25 7.95
CA GLN A 158 -0.36 3.24 7.90
C GLN A 158 0.03 2.07 6.98
N LEU A 159 0.53 2.36 5.78
CA LEU A 159 1.01 1.32 4.87
C LEU A 159 2.16 0.52 5.49
N THR A 160 3.09 1.18 6.18
CA THR A 160 4.19 0.50 6.90
C THR A 160 3.63 -0.45 7.97
N GLY A 161 2.62 -0.01 8.73
CA GLY A 161 1.96 -0.83 9.74
C GLY A 161 1.28 -2.07 9.15
N ILE A 162 0.57 -1.91 8.02
CA ILE A 162 -0.08 -3.02 7.31
C ILE A 162 0.97 -4.04 6.83
N VAL A 163 2.03 -3.58 6.16
CA VAL A 163 3.10 -4.46 5.66
C VAL A 163 3.78 -5.20 6.82
N ARG A 164 4.06 -4.52 7.93
CA ARG A 164 4.59 -5.17 9.14
C ARG A 164 3.64 -6.23 9.69
N GLY A 165 2.34 -5.94 9.72
CA GLY A 165 1.33 -6.92 10.14
C GLY A 165 1.32 -8.18 9.27
N ILE A 166 1.45 -8.00 7.95
CA ILE A 166 1.56 -9.12 6.99
C ILE A 166 2.84 -9.94 7.25
N GLN A 167 3.98 -9.28 7.48
CA GLN A 167 5.24 -9.96 7.79
C GLN A 167 5.14 -10.81 9.07
N VAL A 168 4.59 -10.25 10.15
CA VAL A 168 4.39 -10.97 11.42
C VAL A 168 3.46 -12.18 11.24
N ALA A 169 2.39 -12.02 10.45
CA ALA A 169 1.49 -13.13 10.15
C ALA A 169 2.18 -14.23 9.33
N ALA A 170 2.99 -13.86 8.34
CA ALA A 170 3.75 -14.81 7.53
C ALA A 170 4.77 -15.58 8.38
N ASP A 171 5.49 -14.91 9.27
CA ASP A 171 6.44 -15.55 10.21
C ASP A 171 5.72 -16.53 11.14
N SER A 172 4.55 -16.14 11.65
CA SER A 172 3.73 -17.01 12.50
C SER A 172 3.27 -18.27 11.78
N ILE A 173 2.84 -18.14 10.52
CA ILE A 173 2.45 -19.28 9.66
C ILE A 173 3.65 -20.18 9.41
N ASN A 174 4.82 -19.61 9.11
CA ASN A 174 6.03 -20.38 8.85
C ASN A 174 6.45 -21.20 10.08
N ASN A 175 6.40 -20.60 11.27
CA ASN A 175 6.70 -21.30 12.52
C ASN A 175 5.69 -22.44 12.79
N ALA A 176 4.39 -22.18 12.62
CA ALA A 176 3.36 -23.21 12.77
C ALA A 176 3.53 -24.36 11.77
N ALA A 177 3.93 -24.07 10.53
CA ALA A 177 4.21 -25.08 9.52
C ALA A 177 5.41 -25.96 9.91
N GLN A 178 6.45 -25.38 10.51
CA GLN A 178 7.61 -26.13 11.02
C GLN A 178 7.24 -27.04 12.19
N GLU A 179 6.43 -26.56 13.14
CA GLU A 179 5.92 -27.39 14.24
C GLU A 179 5.06 -28.54 13.74
N LEU A 180 4.17 -28.29 12.78
CA LEU A 180 3.34 -29.31 12.16
C LEU A 180 4.18 -30.37 11.42
N ALA A 181 5.21 -29.94 10.69
CA ALA A 181 6.14 -30.87 10.03
C ALA A 181 6.88 -31.75 11.04
N ALA A 182 7.36 -31.18 12.15
CA ALA A 182 8.00 -31.94 13.22
C ALA A 182 7.02 -32.94 13.88
N GLY A 183 5.80 -32.51 14.17
CA GLY A 183 4.75 -33.36 14.73
C GLY A 183 4.34 -34.50 13.79
N ASN A 184 4.27 -34.23 12.49
CA ASN A 184 3.95 -35.25 11.49
C ASN A 184 5.05 -36.31 11.37
N ASN A 185 6.33 -35.91 11.47
CA ASN A 185 7.45 -36.85 11.51
C ASN A 185 7.42 -37.74 12.76
N ASP A 186 7.10 -37.19 13.94
CA ASP A 186 6.94 -38.00 15.15
C ASP A 186 5.77 -38.98 15.03
N LEU A 187 4.64 -38.52 14.50
CA LEU A 187 3.47 -39.36 14.26
C LEU A 187 3.81 -40.49 13.29
N SER A 188 4.45 -40.20 12.15
CA SER A 188 4.88 -41.22 11.18
C SER A 188 5.73 -42.30 11.84
N ARG A 189 6.75 -41.89 12.63
CA ARG A 189 7.62 -42.81 13.36
C ARG A 189 6.84 -43.68 14.36
N ARG A 190 5.88 -43.10 15.08
CA ARG A 190 5.02 -43.85 16.01
C ARG A 190 4.08 -44.82 15.29
N THR A 191 3.53 -44.42 14.14
CA THR A 191 2.70 -45.29 13.30
C THR A 191 3.51 -46.46 12.75
N GLU A 192 4.74 -46.23 12.30
CA GLU A 192 5.68 -47.29 11.88
C GLU A 192 5.98 -48.26 13.03
N GLN A 193 6.29 -47.74 14.23
CA GLN A 193 6.52 -48.59 15.41
C GLN A 193 5.27 -49.40 15.80
N GLN A 194 4.09 -48.79 15.71
CA GLN A 194 2.84 -49.47 16.03
C GLN A 194 2.50 -50.56 15.01
N ALA A 195 2.81 -50.33 13.73
CA ALA A 195 2.70 -51.36 12.69
C ALA A 195 3.62 -52.55 12.99
N ALA A 196 4.89 -52.30 13.35
CA ALA A 196 5.83 -53.36 13.73
C ALA A 196 5.34 -54.18 14.94
N ASN A 197 4.85 -53.51 15.99
CA ASN A 197 4.30 -54.19 17.17
C ASN A 197 3.05 -55.03 16.83
N LEU A 198 2.23 -54.58 15.88
CA LEU A 198 1.07 -55.35 15.40
C LEU A 198 1.49 -56.57 14.59
N GLU A 199 2.56 -56.48 13.80
CA GLU A 199 3.16 -57.61 13.09
C GLU A 199 3.70 -58.66 14.08
N GLU A 200 4.43 -58.24 15.13
CA GLU A 200 4.91 -59.16 16.18
C GLU A 200 3.76 -59.83 16.93
N ALA A 201 2.71 -59.08 17.26
CA ALA A 201 1.52 -59.63 17.92
C ALA A 201 0.80 -60.63 17.02
N ALA A 202 0.69 -60.36 15.72
CA ALA A 202 0.10 -61.28 14.75
C ALA A 202 0.92 -62.58 14.65
N ALA A 203 2.25 -62.48 14.55
CA ALA A 203 3.14 -63.65 14.54
C ALA A 203 3.02 -64.48 15.83
N SER A 204 2.95 -63.82 16.99
CA SER A 204 2.74 -64.49 18.28
C SER A 204 1.38 -65.19 18.34
N MET A 205 0.34 -64.58 17.80
CA MET A 205 -1.00 -65.18 17.71
C MET A 205 -1.03 -66.38 16.76
N GLU A 206 -0.28 -66.37 15.66
CA GLU A 206 -0.10 -67.52 14.78
C GLU A 206 0.60 -68.69 15.49
N GLU A 207 1.67 -68.41 16.23
CA GLU A 207 2.38 -69.42 17.03
C GLU A 207 1.51 -70.02 18.15
N LEU A 208 0.76 -69.16 18.86
CA LEU A 208 -0.22 -69.61 19.86
C LEU A 208 -1.31 -70.48 19.23
N THR A 209 -1.81 -70.07 18.05
CA THR A 209 -2.82 -70.86 17.32
C THR A 209 -2.27 -72.23 16.91
N SER A 210 -1.02 -72.28 16.45
CA SER A 210 -0.32 -73.54 16.14
C SER A 210 -0.18 -74.43 17.37
N THR A 211 0.24 -73.86 18.50
CA THR A 211 0.40 -74.57 19.78
C THR A 211 -0.93 -75.10 20.31
N VAL A 212 -2.00 -74.30 20.25
CA VAL A 212 -3.36 -74.73 20.62
C VAL A 212 -3.82 -75.87 19.74
N ARG A 213 -3.58 -75.79 18.42
CA ARG A 213 -3.90 -76.88 17.48
C ARG A 213 -3.12 -78.15 17.81
N GLN A 214 -1.83 -78.03 18.15
CA GLN A 214 -1.00 -79.16 18.57
C GLN A 214 -1.46 -79.78 19.88
N ASN A 215 -1.78 -78.98 20.90
CA ASN A 215 -2.34 -79.44 22.18
C ASN A 215 -3.67 -80.18 21.98
N ALA A 216 -4.53 -79.69 21.09
CA ALA A 216 -5.80 -80.35 20.76
C ALA A 216 -5.59 -81.71 20.06
N GLU A 217 -4.54 -81.86 19.24
CA GLU A 217 -4.17 -83.15 18.63
C GLU A 217 -3.59 -84.11 19.67
N LEU A 218 -2.67 -83.64 20.51
CA LEU A 218 -2.10 -84.44 21.60
C LEU A 218 -3.17 -84.92 22.58
N ALA A 219 -4.15 -84.07 22.92
CA ALA A 219 -5.28 -84.46 23.76
C ALA A 219 -6.14 -85.55 23.09
N ARG A 220 -6.41 -85.44 21.78
CA ARG A 220 -7.12 -86.48 21.00
C ARG A 220 -6.31 -87.79 20.95
N GLN A 221 -4.99 -87.71 20.81
CA GLN A 221 -4.13 -88.87 20.78
C GLN A 221 -4.05 -89.57 22.15
N ALA A 222 -3.88 -88.80 23.23
CA ALA A 222 -3.89 -89.32 24.60
C ALA A 222 -5.24 -89.96 24.96
N ASP A 223 -6.36 -89.36 24.53
CA ASP A 223 -7.69 -89.95 24.70
C ASP A 223 -7.80 -91.31 23.97
N SER A 224 -7.30 -91.41 22.74
CA SER A 224 -7.23 -92.68 22.00
C SER A 224 -6.36 -93.74 22.70
N GLU A 225 -5.18 -93.36 23.20
CA GLU A 225 -4.30 -94.27 23.95
C GLU A 225 -4.93 -94.74 25.26
N ALA A 226 -5.59 -93.84 26.00
CA ALA A 226 -6.31 -94.18 27.22
C ALA A 226 -7.47 -95.17 26.95
N HIS A 227 -8.22 -94.98 25.86
CA HIS A 227 -9.25 -95.92 25.41
C HIS A 227 -8.66 -97.31 25.09
N ALA A 228 -7.52 -97.36 24.38
CA ALA A 228 -6.83 -98.60 24.06
C ALA A 228 -6.28 -99.32 25.30
N ALA A 229 -5.63 -98.58 26.22
CA ALA A 229 -5.16 -99.11 27.49
C ALA A 229 -6.33 -99.64 28.35
N GLY A 230 -7.44 -98.90 28.41
CA GLY A 230 -8.66 -99.36 29.08
C GLY A 230 -9.25 -100.63 28.46
N ALA A 231 -9.15 -100.80 27.14
CA ALA A 231 -9.54 -102.05 26.47
C ALA A 231 -8.62 -103.22 26.84
N ALA A 232 -7.31 -103.01 26.84
CA ALA A 232 -6.33 -104.02 27.24
C ALA A 232 -6.47 -104.44 28.71
N VAL A 233 -6.77 -103.49 29.61
CA VAL A 233 -7.06 -103.79 31.02
C VAL A 233 -8.31 -104.67 31.12
N ARG A 234 -9.40 -104.36 30.41
CA ARG A 234 -10.61 -105.20 30.40
C ARG A 234 -10.33 -106.62 29.88
N GLU A 235 -9.50 -106.75 28.84
CA GLU A 235 -9.07 -108.06 28.33
C GLU A 235 -8.23 -108.82 29.36
N THR A 236 -7.32 -108.13 30.05
CA THR A 236 -6.50 -108.70 31.13
C THR A 236 -7.37 -109.13 32.33
N GLU A 237 -8.36 -108.33 32.71
CA GLU A 237 -9.35 -108.68 33.73
C GLU A 237 -10.13 -109.93 33.34
N GLN A 238 -10.57 -110.05 32.08
CA GLN A 238 -11.23 -111.26 31.57
C GLN A 238 -10.31 -112.49 31.64
N ALA A 239 -9.04 -112.34 31.24
CA ALA A 239 -8.05 -113.42 31.30
C ALA A 239 -7.74 -113.83 32.75
N MET A 240 -7.60 -112.87 33.67
CA MET A 240 -7.41 -113.15 35.10
C MET A 240 -8.63 -113.81 35.73
N ALA A 241 -9.85 -113.39 35.35
CA ALA A 241 -11.08 -114.02 35.79
C ALA A 241 -11.19 -115.47 35.28
N GLN A 242 -10.84 -115.72 34.02
CA GLN A 242 -10.71 -117.08 33.49
C GLN A 242 -9.66 -117.90 34.25
N MET A 243 -8.48 -117.32 34.51
CA MET A 243 -7.41 -117.99 35.26
C MET A 243 -7.83 -118.32 36.70
N ALA A 244 -8.53 -117.42 37.38
CA ALA A 244 -9.10 -117.66 38.70
C ALA A 244 -10.17 -118.76 38.67
N SER A 245 -11.00 -118.81 37.63
CA SER A 245 -11.95 -119.90 37.41
C SER A 245 -11.23 -121.24 37.25
N VAL A 246 -10.19 -121.30 36.41
CA VAL A 246 -9.36 -122.51 36.21
C VAL A 246 -8.64 -122.91 37.50
N MET A 247 -8.08 -121.97 38.26
CA MET A 247 -7.49 -122.25 39.58
C MET A 247 -8.53 -122.80 40.56
N GLY A 248 -9.75 -122.28 40.55
CA GLY A 248 -10.87 -122.81 41.34
C GLY A 248 -11.28 -124.22 40.90
N GLU A 249 -11.28 -124.50 39.60
CA GLU A 249 -11.51 -125.85 39.07
C GLU A 249 -10.37 -126.83 39.40
N ILE A 250 -9.12 -126.38 39.48
CA ILE A 250 -7.97 -127.18 39.92
C ILE A 250 -8.03 -127.45 41.44
N ASP A 251 -8.38 -126.46 42.26
CA ASP A 251 -8.53 -126.61 43.72
C ASP A 251 -9.73 -127.49 44.10
N GLN A 252 -10.81 -127.43 43.29
CA GLN A 252 -11.96 -128.33 43.41
C GLN A 252 -11.79 -129.65 42.64
N SER A 253 -10.70 -129.81 41.87
CA SER A 253 -10.39 -131.10 41.24
C SER A 253 -9.91 -132.03 42.34
N PRO A 254 -10.67 -133.09 42.67
CA PRO A 254 -10.19 -134.05 43.65
C PRO A 254 -8.93 -134.69 43.08
N THR A 255 -7.83 -134.68 43.84
CA THR A 255 -6.75 -135.64 43.63
C THR A 255 -7.35 -137.02 43.88
N SER A 256 -7.99 -137.58 42.85
CA SER A 256 -8.72 -138.84 42.87
C SER A 256 -8.03 -139.89 42.00
N TRP A 257 -6.71 -140.06 42.08
CA TRP A 257 -6.08 -141.19 41.39
C TRP A 257 -4.94 -141.76 42.23
N ARG A 258 -5.32 -142.85 42.92
CA ARG A 258 -4.56 -144.07 43.28
C ARG A 258 -3.16 -143.94 43.88
#